data_AF-A0A1H3WIL8-F1
#
_entry.id   AF-A0A1H3WIL8-F1
#
_cell.length_a   1.000
_cell.length_b   1.000
_cell.length_c   1.000
_cell.angle_alpha   90.00
_cell.angle_beta   90.00
_cell.angle_gamma   90.00
#
_symmetry.space_group_name_H-M   'P 1'
#
loop_
_entity.id
_entity.type
_entity.pdbx_description
1 polymer ?
#
loop_
_entity_poly.entity_id
_entity_poly.type
_entity_poly.pdbx_seq_one_letter_code
_entity_poly.pdbx_strand_id
1 'polypeptide(L)' 'MRITKSGKIYYIIRSIKRDGKRSSEVVERLGTDEEIMALHNCTDPRAWVDQRLKE' A
#
# COMPACT_ATOMS: atom_id res chain seq x y z
N MET A 1 -10.91 16.03 -20.00
CA MET A 1 -10.76 15.58 -18.60
C MET A 1 -10.48 14.09 -18.63
N ARG A 2 -9.20 13.69 -18.54
CA ARG A 2 -8.80 12.28 -18.59
C ARG A 2 -9.12 11.69 -17.22
N ILE A 3 -10.24 11.00 -17.09
CA ILE A 3 -10.57 10.27 -15.87
C ILE A 3 -9.58 9.11 -15.84
N THR A 4 -8.49 9.25 -15.07
CA THR A 4 -7.58 8.15 -14.81
C THR A 4 -8.41 7.06 -14.16
N LYS A 5 -8.47 5.89 -14.80
CA LYS A 5 -9.10 4.69 -14.24
C LYS A 5 -8.50 4.55 -12.84
N SER A 6 -9.30 4.75 -11.80
CA SER A 6 -8.81 4.89 -10.43
C SER A 6 -8.18 3.56 -9.99
N GLY A 7 -6.90 3.40 -10.25
CA GLY A 7 -6.12 2.22 -9.87
C GLY A 7 -6.10 2.10 -8.36
N LYS A 8 -6.11 0.87 -7.85
CA LYS A 8 -5.93 0.64 -6.42
C LYS A 8 -4.50 1.06 -6.06
N ILE A 9 -4.36 1.83 -4.98
CA ILE A 9 -3.07 2.24 -4.42
C ILE A 9 -2.95 1.63 -3.03
N TYR A 10 -1.83 0.98 -2.76
CA TYR A 10 -1.56 0.29 -1.52
C TYR A 10 -0.63 1.10 -0.61
N TYR A 11 -0.93 1.06 0.68
CA TYR A 11 -0.18 1.72 1.74
C TYR A 11 -0.05 0.77 2.92
N ILE A 12 1.12 0.76 3.57
CA ILE A 12 1.30 0.15 4.89
C ILE A 12 1.01 1.22 5.93
N ILE A 13 0.02 0.96 6.78
CA ILE A 13 -0.38 1.86 7.87
C ILE A 13 -0.17 1.12 9.19
N ARG A 14 0.51 1.76 10.14
CA ARG A 14 0.66 1.23 11.50
C ARG A 14 -0.18 2.04 12.48
N SER A 15 -0.72 1.36 13.49
CA SER A 15 -1.32 2.06 14.63
C SER A 15 -0.23 2.57 15.54
N ILE A 16 -0.31 3.86 15.86
CA ILE A 16 0.57 4.52 16.82
C ILE A 16 -0.28 5.08 17.97
N LYS A 17 0.34 5.29 19.13
CA LYS A 17 -0.24 6.14 20.18
C LYS A 17 0.52 7.45 20.21
N ARG A 18 -0.19 8.56 20.04
CA ARG A 18 0.35 9.92 20.17
C ARG A 18 -0.44 10.62 21.27
N ASP A 19 0.25 11.10 22.30
CA ASP A 19 -0.35 11.84 23.42
C ASP A 19 -1.51 11.07 24.11
N GLY A 20 -1.32 9.76 24.29
CA GLY A 20 -2.33 8.88 24.92
C GLY A 20 -3.52 8.51 24.02
N LYS A 21 -3.63 9.09 22.82
CA LYS A 21 -4.70 8.77 21.85
C LYS A 21 -4.19 7.82 20.78
N ARG A 22 -5.07 6.94 20.30
CA ARG A 22 -4.77 6.06 19.15
C ARG A 22 -4.83 6.89 17.88
N SER A 23 -3.76 6.81 17.09
CA SER A 23 -3.65 7.39 15.76
C SER A 23 -3.12 6.34 14.80
N SER A 24 -3.13 6.66 13.51
CA SER A 24 -2.55 5.81 12.46
C SER A 24 -1.57 6.63 11.65
N GLU A 25 -0.46 6.01 11.26
CA GLU A 25 0.60 6.64 10.48
C GLU A 25 0.86 5.79 9.23
N VAL A 26 0.97 6.46 8.08
CA VAL A 26 1.42 5.82 6.84
C VAL A 26 2.91 5.57 6.96
N VAL A 27 3.29 4.29 6.98
CA VAL A 27 4.67 3.84 7.11
C VAL A 27 5.34 3.80 5.74
N GLU A 28 4.62 3.28 4.75
CA GLU A 28 5.17 3.05 3.42
C GLU A 28 4.05 3.15 2.37
N ARG A 29 4.34 3.80 1.24
CA ARG A 29 3.48 3.74 0.05
C ARG A 29 4.03 2.66 -0.85
N LEU A 30 3.26 1.60 -1.06
CA LEU A 30 3.63 0.48 -1.94
C LEU A 30 3.37 0.78 -3.41
N GLY A 31 2.44 1.70 -3.70
CA GLY A 31 2.13 2.12 -5.07
C GLY A 31 0.87 1.46 -5.61
N THR A 32 0.66 1.62 -6.92
CA THR A 32 -0.50 1.07 -7.63
C THR A 32 -0.30 -0.39 -8.02
N ASP A 33 -1.37 -1.09 -8.41
CA ASP A 33 -1.27 -2.42 -9.02
C ASP A 33 -0.22 -2.46 -10.13
N GLU A 34 -0.22 -1.49 -11.05
CA GLU A 34 0.71 -1.41 -12.18
C GLU A 34 2.16 -1.16 -11.73
N GLU A 35 2.36 -0.26 -10.77
CA GLU A 35 3.69 0.03 -10.20
C GLU A 35 4.25 -1.23 -9.51
N ILE A 36 3.44 -1.92 -8.71
CA ILE A 36 3.85 -3.12 -7.97
C ILE A 36 4.18 -4.27 -8.94
N MET A 37 3.32 -4.51 -9.94
CA MET A 37 3.58 -5.52 -10.97
C MET A 37 4.86 -5.22 -11.76
N ALA A 38 5.10 -3.96 -12.12
CA ALA A 38 6.28 -3.56 -12.89
C ALA A 38 7.58 -3.65 -12.07
N LEU A 39 7.56 -3.24 -10.79
CA LEU A 39 8.75 -3.21 -9.93
C LEU A 39 9.12 -4.59 -9.39
N HIS A 40 8.13 -5.41 -9.05
CA HIS A 40 8.34 -6.70 -8.38
C HIS A 40 8.11 -7.90 -9.30
N ASN A 41 7.80 -7.66 -10.58
CA ASN A 41 7.50 -8.69 -11.58
C ASN A 41 6.47 -9.72 -11.09
N CYS A 42 5.49 -9.27 -10.30
CA CYS A 42 4.46 -10.12 -9.72
C CYS A 42 3.22 -10.12 -10.61
N THR A 43 2.54 -11.28 -10.69
CA THR A 43 1.28 -11.41 -11.44
C THR A 43 0.05 -11.05 -10.61
N ASP A 44 0.19 -11.11 -9.27
CA ASP A 44 -0.84 -10.70 -8.31
C ASP A 44 -0.25 -9.68 -7.33
N PRO A 45 -0.47 -8.36 -7.57
CA PRO A 45 0.02 -7.30 -6.70
C PRO A 45 -0.58 -7.38 -5.29
N ARG A 46 -1.80 -7.92 -5.14
CA ARG A 46 -2.43 -8.06 -3.82
C ARG A 46 -1.74 -9.14 -2.99
N ALA A 47 -1.44 -10.29 -3.58
CA ALA A 47 -0.69 -11.34 -2.89
C ALA A 47 0.70 -10.86 -2.46
N TRP A 48 1.36 -10.05 -3.30
CA TRP A 48 2.64 -9.43 -2.95
C TRP A 48 2.51 -8.47 -1.75
N VAL A 49 1.50 -7.60 -1.74
CA VAL A 49 1.23 -6.70 -0.61
C VAL A 49 0.96 -7.49 0.68
N ASP A 50 0.16 -8.55 0.62
CA ASP A 50 -0.17 -9.40 1.77
C ASP A 50 1.08 -10.12 2.32
N GLN A 51 2.02 -10.49 1.45
CA GLN A 51 3.32 -11.03 1.86
C GLN A 51 4.18 -9.96 2.55
N ARG A 52 4.25 -8.76 1.97
CA ARG A 52 4.99 -7.62 2.53
C ARG A 52 4.47 -7.20 3.90
N LEU A 53 3.17 -7.38 4.16
CA LEU A 53 2.53 -7.10 5.44
C LEU A 53 2.93 -8.09 6.56
N LYS A 54 3.48 -9.26 6.20
CA LYS A 54 3.92 -10.31 7.14
C LYS A 54 5.41 -10.24 7.49
N GLU A 55 6.20 -9.50 6.70
CA GLU A 55 7.62 -9.20 6.99
C GLU A 55 7.75 -8.16 8.10
#